data_AF-A0A7K5MDZ9-F1
#
_entry.id   AF-A0A7K5MDZ9-F1
#
_cell.length_a   1.000
_cell.length_b   1.000
_cell.length_c   1.000
_cell.angle_alpha   90.00
_cell.angle_beta   90.00
_cell.angle_gamma   90.00
#
_symmetry.space_group_name_H-M   'P 1'
#
loop_
_entity.id
_entity.type
_entity.pdbx_description
1 polymer ?
#
loop_
_entity_poly.entity_id
_entity_poly.type
_entity_poly.pdbx_seq_one_letter_code
_entity_poly.pdbx_strand_id
1 'polypeptide(L)'
;LPVWGIRRVRRGPEILRVTLHCSFDNYEDAVRLYELILQKEGTVQKGTVCVFVLHSSPHVAVQLCLKQLPIGVAAEPPESAALQFKV
;
A
#
# COMPACT_ATOMS: atom_id res chain seq x y z
N LEU A 1 5.30 13.26 2.56
CA LEU A 1 4.19 13.09 1.59
C LEU A 1 2.97 12.57 2.36
N PRO A 2 1.73 12.96 2.03
CA PRO A 2 0.57 12.41 2.71
C PRO A 2 0.54 10.89 2.51
N VAL A 3 0.27 10.14 3.58
CA VAL A 3 0.21 8.67 3.57
C VAL A 3 -0.94 8.18 2.67
N TRP A 4 -1.87 9.06 2.27
CA TRP A 4 -3.01 8.73 1.44
C TRP A 4 -3.28 9.78 0.36
N GLY A 5 -3.97 9.37 -0.71
CA GLY A 5 -4.43 10.25 -1.78
C GLY A 5 -5.65 9.69 -2.51
N ILE A 6 -6.43 10.57 -3.12
CA ILE A 6 -7.62 10.22 -3.90
C ILE A 6 -7.31 10.40 -5.38
N ARG A 7 -7.63 9.38 -6.20
CA ARG A 7 -7.51 9.43 -7.66
C ARG A 7 -8.86 9.15 -8.31
N ARG A 8 -9.35 10.11 -9.10
CA ARG A 8 -10.51 9.92 -9.99
C ARG A 8 -10.11 9.15 -11.24
N VAL A 9 -10.83 8.09 -11.55
CA VAL A 9 -10.67 7.33 -12.80
C VAL A 9 -11.75 7.77 -13.79
N ARG A 10 -11.38 8.08 -15.04
CA ARG A 10 -12.32 8.65 -16.05
C ARG A 10 -13.58 7.80 -16.29
N ARG A 11 -13.49 6.48 -16.12
CA ARG A 11 -14.59 5.51 -16.26
C ARG A 11 -14.43 4.41 -15.21
N GLY A 12 -14.49 4.77 -13.93
CA GLY A 12 -14.35 3.81 -12.83
C GLY A 12 -14.54 4.47 -11.46
N PRO A 13 -14.45 3.68 -10.37
CA PRO A 13 -14.61 4.21 -9.03
C PRO A 13 -13.51 5.22 -8.68
N GLU A 14 -13.81 6.14 -7.78
CA GLU A 14 -12.81 6.94 -7.10
C GLU A 14 -11.93 6.04 -6.23
N ILE A 15 -10.62 6.17 -6.38
CA ILE A 15 -9.66 5.33 -5.66
C ILE A 15 -9.11 6.13 -4.48
N LEU A 16 -9.44 5.72 -3.26
CA LEU A 16 -8.69 6.10 -2.07
C LEU A 16 -7.52 5.14 -1.91
N ARG A 17 -6.29 5.66 -1.99
CA ARG A 17 -5.08 4.84 -1.85
C ARG A 17 -4.26 5.31 -0.66
N VAL A 18 -4.02 4.39 0.27
CA VAL A 18 -3.03 4.55 1.34
C VAL A 18 -1.72 3.95 0.84
N THR A 19 -0.62 4.70 0.90
CA THR A 19 0.71 4.28 0.47
C THR A 19 1.65 4.19 1.66
N LEU A 20 2.15 2.99 1.92
CA LEU A 20 3.24 2.74 2.84
C LEU A 20 4.54 2.66 2.04
N HIS A 21 5.56 3.33 2.53
CA HIS A 21 6.90 3.23 1.96
C HIS A 21 7.68 2.15 2.70
N CYS A 22 8.28 1.26 1.95
CA CYS A 22 9.13 0.18 2.46
C CYS A 22 10.57 0.51 2.06
N SER A 23 11.54 0.23 2.91
CA SER A 23 12.94 0.31 2.48
C SER A 23 13.21 -0.72 1.40
N PHE A 24 14.31 -0.55 0.67
CA PHE A 24 14.71 -1.52 -0.34
C PHE A 24 14.80 -2.94 0.25
N ASP A 25 15.42 -3.05 1.43
CA ASP A 25 15.76 -4.33 2.07
C ASP A 25 14.55 -5.07 2.66
N ASN A 26 13.47 -4.36 3.02
CA ASN A 26 12.30 -4.98 3.66
C ASN A 26 11.07 -5.06 2.77
N TYR A 27 11.15 -4.62 1.51
CA TYR A 27 9.98 -4.53 0.63
C TYR A 27 9.33 -5.89 0.36
N GLU A 28 10.11 -6.93 0.04
CA GLU A 28 9.55 -8.26 -0.22
C GLU A 28 8.90 -8.86 1.03
N ASP A 29 9.55 -8.72 2.19
CA ASP A 29 9.00 -9.20 3.46
C ASP A 29 7.73 -8.45 3.85
N ALA A 30 7.68 -7.14 3.61
CA ALA A 30 6.48 -6.34 3.84
C ALA A 30 5.34 -6.79 2.92
N VAL A 31 5.59 -7.05 1.63
CA VAL A 31 4.58 -7.58 0.71
C VAL A 31 4.03 -8.91 1.25
N ARG A 32 4.90 -9.86 1.61
CA ARG A 32 4.48 -11.16 2.17
C ARG A 32 3.70 -11.02 3.46
N LEU A 33 4.13 -10.12 4.36
CA LEU A 33 3.42 -9.85 5.61
C LEU A 33 1.99 -9.36 5.35
N TYR A 34 1.81 -8.40 4.43
CA TYR A 34 0.49 -7.89 4.12
C TYR A 34 -0.36 -8.88 3.33
N GLU A 35 0.24 -9.73 2.49
CA GLU A 35 -0.48 -10.86 1.87
C GLU A 35 -1.06 -11.80 2.92
N LEU A 36 -0.26 -12.14 3.95
CA LEU A 36 -0.68 -13.00 5.05
C LEU A 36 -1.78 -12.35 5.90
N ILE A 37 -1.60 -11.09 6.32
CA ILE A 37 -2.58 -10.38 7.18
C ILE A 37 -3.89 -10.14 6.43
N LEU A 38 -3.83 -9.77 5.14
CA LEU A 38 -5.02 -9.46 4.35
C LEU A 38 -5.67 -10.69 3.72
N GLN A 39 -4.98 -11.84 3.72
CA GLN A 39 -5.38 -13.06 3.02
C GLN A 39 -5.72 -12.78 1.54
N LYS A 40 -4.89 -11.95 0.89
CA LYS A 40 -5.08 -11.47 -0.49
C LYS A 40 -3.72 -11.36 -1.17
N GLU A 41 -3.64 -11.77 -2.43
CA GLU A 41 -2.44 -11.53 -3.24
C GLU A 41 -2.32 -10.06 -3.64
N GLY A 42 -1.10 -9.53 -3.56
CA GLY A 42 -0.79 -8.18 -3.99
C GLY A 42 -0.53 -8.10 -5.49
N THR A 43 -1.04 -7.06 -6.16
CA THR A 43 -0.70 -6.82 -7.57
C THR A 43 0.59 -6.02 -7.67
N VAL A 44 1.68 -6.68 -8.06
CA VAL A 44 2.98 -6.02 -8.30
C VAL A 44 2.96 -5.25 -9.63
N GLN A 45 3.32 -3.98 -9.56
CA GLN A 45 3.40 -3.03 -10.66
C GLN A 45 4.82 -2.49 -10.74
N LYS A 46 5.45 -2.57 -11.92
CA LYS A 46 6.79 -2.01 -12.18
C LYS A 46 7.89 -2.49 -11.20
N GLY A 47 7.72 -3.68 -10.61
CA GLY A 47 8.66 -4.30 -9.66
C GLY A 47 8.78 -3.64 -8.28
N THR A 48 8.44 -2.35 -8.16
CA THR A 48 8.73 -1.51 -6.98
C THR A 48 7.46 -1.01 -6.29
N VAL A 49 6.29 -1.41 -6.78
CA VAL A 49 4.99 -1.03 -6.22
C VAL A 49 4.12 -2.26 -6.13
N CYS A 50 3.52 -2.53 -4.97
CA CYS A 50 2.55 -3.60 -4.78
C CYS A 50 1.23 -3.00 -4.31
N VAL A 51 0.11 -3.41 -4.90
CA VAL A 51 -1.22 -2.86 -4.59
C VAL A 51 -2.19 -3.96 -4.18
N PHE A 52 -2.84 -3.75 -3.05
CA PHE A 52 -3.92 -4.57 -2.53
C PHE A 52 -5.25 -3.82 -2.65
N VAL A 53 -6.28 -4.46 -3.18
CA VAL A 53 -7.65 -3.92 -3.16
C VAL A 53 -8.33 -4.40 -1.89
N LEU A 54 -8.54 -3.47 -0.95
CA LEU A 54 -9.16 -3.75 0.35
C LEU A 54 -10.68 -3.73 0.24
N HIS A 55 -11.22 -2.80 -0.53
CA HIS A 55 -12.65 -2.66 -0.78
C HIS A 55 -12.89 -2.20 -2.21
N SER A 56 -13.97 -2.67 -2.83
CA SER A 56 -14.38 -2.26 -4.17
C SER A 56 -15.91 -2.19 -4.25
N SER A 57 -16.41 -1.03 -4.65
CA SER A 57 -17.80 -0.76 -4.98
C SER A 57 -17.89 -0.04 -6.33
N PRO A 58 -19.09 0.15 -6.91
CA PRO A 58 -19.24 0.86 -8.18
C PRO A 58 -18.69 2.30 -8.17
N HIS A 59 -18.68 2.96 -7.01
CA HIS A 59 -18.30 4.36 -6.87
C HIS A 59 -16.94 4.57 -6.22
N VAL A 60 -16.53 3.67 -5.32
CA VAL A 60 -15.30 3.83 -4.52
C VAL A 60 -14.54 2.52 -4.44
N ALA A 61 -13.21 2.61 -4.59
CA ALA A 61 -12.29 1.54 -4.27
C ALA A 61 -11.27 2.02 -3.24
N VAL A 62 -11.02 1.19 -2.21
CA VAL A 62 -9.99 1.45 -1.20
C VAL A 62 -8.82 0.51 -1.47
N GLN A 63 -7.63 1.09 -1.56
CA GLN A 63 -6.39 0.38 -1.87
C GLN A 63 -5.32 0.63 -0.82
N LEU A 64 -4.62 -0.43 -0.44
CA LEU A 64 -3.33 -0.34 0.22
C LEU A 64 -2.24 -0.48 -0.86
N CYS A 65 -1.24 0.36 -0.80
CA CYS A 65 -0.11 0.36 -1.72
C CYS A 65 1.18 0.30 -0.92
N LEU A 66 2.03 -0.68 -1.20
CA LEU A 66 3.41 -0.72 -0.72
C LEU A 66 4.31 -0.21 -1.82
N LYS A 67 5.17 0.77 -1.51
CA LYS A 67 6.11 1.35 -2.48
C LYS A 67 7.52 1.19 -1.95
N GLN A 68 8.35 0.49 -2.72
CA GLN A 68 9.77 0.36 -2.42
C GLN A 68 10.47 1.71 -2.59
N LEU A 69 11.26 2.08 -1.60
CA LEU A 69 12.17 3.21 -1.64
C LEU A 69 13.47 2.83 -2.35
N PRO A 70 14.21 3.82 -2.90
CA PRO A 70 15.54 3.57 -3.44
C PRO A 70 16.50 2.97 -2.40
N ILE A 71 17.53 2.27 -2.89
CA ILE A 71 18.60 1.72 -2.06
C ILE A 71 19.22 2.83 -1.20
N GLY A 72 19.45 2.53 0.09
CA GLY A 72 20.03 3.45 1.05
C GLY A 72 19.05 4.47 1.65
N VAL A 73 17.78 4.46 1.25
CA VAL A 73 16.74 5.30 1.85
C VAL A 73 15.95 4.47 2.86
N ALA A 74 16.01 4.88 4.13
CA ALA A 74 15.22 4.27 5.19
C ALA A 74 13.76 4.77 5.15
N ALA A 75 12.82 3.86 5.37
CA ALA A 75 11.44 4.20 5.64
C ALA A 75 11.31 4.55 7.14
N GLU A 76 11.41 5.84 7.48
CA GLU A 76 11.20 6.26 8.86
C GLU A 76 9.70 6.43 9.15
N PRO A 77 9.15 5.72 10.14
CA PRO A 77 7.78 5.93 10.56
C PRO A 77 7.66 7.32 11.20
N PRO A 78 6.66 8.14 10.84
CA PRO A 78 6.39 9.35 11.60
C PRO A 78 6.01 8.97 13.05
N GLU A 79 6.31 9.84 14.02
CA GLU A 79 6.04 9.60 15.45
C GLU A 79 4.57 9.26 15.76
N SER A 80 3.66 9.63 14.86
CA SER A 80 2.21 9.36 14.95
C SER A 80 1.75 8.10 14.20
N ALA A 81 2.66 7.31 13.62
CA ALA A 81 2.32 6.07 12.92
C ALA A 81 2.29 4.87 13.88
N ALA A 82 1.09 4.40 14.20
CA ALA A 82 0.87 3.12 14.87
C ALA A 82 0.28 2.10 13.88
N LEU A 83 0.89 0.92 13.78
CA LEU A 83 0.31 -0.23 13.08
C LEU A 83 -0.50 -1.04 14.09
N GLN A 84 -1.81 -1.14 13.88
CA GLN A 84 -2.70 -2.00 14.66
C GLN A 84 -3.39 -2.99 13.73
N PHE A 85 -3.34 -4.27 14.08
CA PHE A 85 -4.12 -5.32 13.43
C PHE A 85 -4.79 -6.18 14.51
N LYS A 86 -5.87 -6.86 14.12
CA LYS A 86 -6.59 -7.81 14.96
C LYS A 86 -6.36 -9.20 14.40
N VAL A 87 -5.86 -10.11 15.24
CA VAL A 87 -5.69 -11.55 14.96
C VAL A 87 -6.87 -12.30 15.55
#